data_AF-A0A378RMW9-F1
#
_entry.id   AF-A0A378RMW9-F1
#
_cell.length_a   1.000
_cell.length_b   1.000
_cell.length_c   1.000
_cell.angle_alpha   90.00
_cell.angle_beta   90.00
_cell.angle_gamma   90.00
#
_symmetry.space_group_name_H-M   'P 1'
#
loop_
_entity.id
_entity.type
_entity.pdbx_description
1 polymer ?
#
loop_
_entity_poly.entity_id
_entity_poly.type
_entity_poly.pdbx_seq_one_letter_code
_entity_poly.pdbx_strand_id
1 'polypeptide(L)'
;MQTENLIFTNWKERCSSLGKLLTNLPEPLREATEEDSVRIQTLLDIKRTGKNPETNRPNKWDDTKEKELEQLQNIVKRIEPKDKLPTGAITHLEEVFRHLFWKRRRFLENKYLSKGTICEEDALDLKSQRDEFFYRKNDEHLSNDFIQGTPDNLQKKTKDTKTNWDLESFDNAELKTLYEWQLKGYMWIVHSYDLPELETKTESELVYCLVNAPLHLIEDEKRRMWFQMGQPDDTDEEFRYKVAQLERNMIFDVSKFKKEYPGYDFYNPIQDFSIPPHMRLKSFNVTLTEEDIKHMTRRVTMAREWLVNKERETLKQIADGWQRNN
;
A
#
# COMPACT_ATOMS: atom_id res chain seq x y z
N MET A 1 16.92 -23.03 -24.92
CA MET A 1 16.45 -21.82 -24.19
C MET A 1 17.22 -21.75 -22.90
N GLN A 2 17.72 -20.57 -22.52
CA GLN A 2 18.56 -20.39 -21.32
C GLN A 2 17.78 -20.80 -20.06
N THR A 3 17.97 -22.03 -19.60
CA THR A 3 17.37 -22.57 -18.37
C THR A 3 18.14 -22.18 -17.11
N GLU A 4 19.29 -21.51 -17.26
CA GLU A 4 20.19 -21.21 -16.14
C GLU A 4 20.03 -19.79 -15.57
N ASN A 5 19.41 -18.85 -16.29
CA ASN A 5 19.20 -17.47 -15.83
C ASN A 5 17.71 -17.11 -15.77
N LEU A 6 17.03 -17.53 -14.71
CA LEU A 6 15.64 -17.19 -14.46
C LEU A 6 15.51 -15.74 -13.98
N ILE A 7 14.61 -14.99 -14.61
CA ILE A 7 14.38 -13.55 -14.40
C ILE A 7 14.13 -13.24 -12.92
N PHE A 8 13.39 -14.13 -12.23
CA PHE A 8 12.93 -13.85 -10.87
C PHE A 8 13.87 -14.31 -9.76
N THR A 9 15.02 -14.90 -10.08
CA THR A 9 15.99 -15.43 -9.09
C THR A 9 16.41 -14.37 -8.07
N ASN A 10 16.68 -13.15 -8.54
CA ASN A 10 17.08 -12.01 -7.71
C ASN A 10 16.00 -10.92 -7.66
N TRP A 11 14.73 -11.28 -7.89
CA TRP A 11 13.64 -10.30 -7.94
C TRP A 11 13.47 -9.59 -6.60
N LYS A 12 13.43 -8.26 -6.60
CA LYS A 12 13.22 -7.43 -5.40
C LYS A 12 11.83 -6.81 -5.41
N GLU A 13 11.10 -6.91 -4.31
CA GLU A 13 9.78 -6.28 -4.18
C GLU A 13 9.92 -4.76 -3.97
N ARG A 14 8.99 -3.97 -4.52
CA ARG A 14 8.95 -2.53 -4.25
C ARG A 14 8.32 -2.27 -2.89
N CYS A 15 8.91 -1.37 -2.09
CA CYS A 15 8.36 -1.01 -0.78
C CYS A 15 6.89 -0.58 -0.84
N SER A 16 6.49 0.22 -1.84
CA SER A 16 5.10 0.64 -2.02
C SER A 16 4.11 -0.50 -2.32
N SER A 17 4.60 -1.70 -2.61
CA SER A 17 3.81 -2.91 -2.87
C SER A 17 3.91 -3.95 -1.74
N LEU A 18 4.74 -3.73 -0.72
CA LEU A 18 4.89 -4.65 0.41
C LEU A 18 3.58 -4.90 1.16
N GLY A 19 2.75 -3.86 1.28
CA GLY A 19 1.41 -3.99 1.87
C GLY A 19 0.53 -5.03 1.19
N LYS A 20 0.78 -5.40 -0.08
CA LYS A 20 0.06 -6.47 -0.79
C LYS A 20 0.57 -7.87 -0.40
N LEU A 21 1.85 -8.01 -0.07
CA LEU A 21 2.47 -9.28 0.34
C LEU A 21 2.29 -9.59 1.82
N LEU A 22 2.25 -8.55 2.66
CA LEU A 22 2.24 -8.66 4.12
C LEU A 22 0.83 -8.65 4.72
N THR A 23 -0.18 -8.93 3.89
CA THR A 23 -1.53 -9.20 4.38
C THR A 23 -1.60 -10.58 5.04
N ASN A 24 -2.52 -10.75 5.99
CA ASN A 24 -2.81 -12.02 6.65
C ASN A 24 -1.54 -12.72 7.17
N LEU A 25 -0.70 -12.00 7.90
CA LEU A 25 0.44 -12.62 8.57
C LEU A 25 -0.08 -13.63 9.61
N PRO A 26 0.56 -14.80 9.72
CA PRO A 26 0.21 -15.74 10.77
C PRO A 26 0.45 -15.09 12.12
N GLU A 27 -0.59 -15.05 12.96
CA GLU A 27 -0.44 -14.66 14.36
C GLU A 27 0.30 -15.76 15.13
N PRO A 28 1.19 -15.40 16.08
CA PRO A 28 1.80 -16.37 16.96
C PRO A 28 0.73 -17.20 17.67
N LEU A 29 0.97 -18.50 17.86
CA LEU A 29 0.04 -19.33 18.63
C LEU A 29 -0.11 -18.78 20.05
N ARG A 30 -1.35 -18.52 20.46
CA ARG A 30 -1.66 -18.24 21.86
C ARG A 30 -1.28 -19.44 22.74
N GLU A 31 -1.12 -19.18 24.03
CA GLU A 31 -0.92 -20.26 24.99
C GLU A 31 -2.14 -21.18 25.06
N ALA A 32 -1.89 -22.48 25.19
CA ALA A 32 -2.92 -23.48 25.35
C ALA A 32 -3.57 -23.36 26.74
N THR A 33 -4.89 -23.42 26.80
CA THR A 33 -5.65 -23.39 28.05
C THR A 33 -6.20 -24.77 28.41
N GLU A 34 -6.64 -24.95 29.65
CA GLU A 34 -7.34 -26.18 30.07
C GLU A 34 -8.63 -26.39 29.25
N GLU A 35 -9.33 -25.30 28.91
CA GLU A 35 -10.53 -25.32 28.08
C GLU A 35 -10.27 -25.92 26.69
N ASP A 36 -9.10 -25.69 26.09
CA ASP A 36 -8.72 -26.28 24.80
C ASP A 36 -8.67 -27.80 24.86
N SER A 37 -8.11 -28.34 25.95
CA SER A 37 -8.00 -29.78 26.15
C SER A 37 -9.37 -30.42 26.33
N VAL A 38 -10.26 -29.76 27.08
CA VAL A 38 -11.67 -30.18 27.25
C VAL A 38 -12.42 -30.13 25.92
N ARG A 39 -12.19 -29.08 25.13
CA ARG A 39 -12.83 -28.90 23.83
C ARG A 39 -12.37 -29.94 22.81
N ILE A 40 -11.07 -30.24 22.77
CA ILE A 40 -10.51 -31.32 21.95
C ILE A 40 -11.19 -32.65 22.29
N GLN A 41 -11.31 -32.98 23.59
CA GLN A 41 -11.95 -34.21 24.02
C GLN A 41 -13.43 -34.27 23.59
N THR A 42 -14.14 -33.15 23.75
CA THR A 42 -15.53 -33.00 23.29
C THR A 42 -15.68 -33.24 21.79
N LEU A 43 -14.78 -32.68 20.98
CA LEU A 43 -14.78 -32.87 19.52
C LEU A 43 -14.48 -34.32 19.13
N LEU A 44 -13.54 -34.98 19.81
CA LEU A 44 -13.26 -36.40 19.60
C LEU A 44 -14.46 -37.29 19.94
N ASP A 45 -15.19 -36.97 21.01
CA ASP A 45 -16.41 -37.70 21.39
C ASP A 45 -17.57 -37.48 20.41
N ILE A 46 -17.73 -36.26 19.89
CA ILE A 46 -18.68 -35.96 18.80
C ILE A 46 -18.30 -36.75 17.54
N LYS A 47 -17.01 -36.80 17.16
CA LYS A 47 -16.52 -37.56 16.00
C LYS A 47 -16.83 -39.05 16.11
N ARG A 48 -16.74 -39.60 17.33
CA ARG A 48 -17.01 -41.02 17.61
C ARG A 48 -18.50 -41.35 17.69
N THR A 49 -19.30 -40.50 18.34
CA THR A 49 -20.69 -40.83 18.71
C THR A 49 -21.76 -40.17 17.84
N GLY A 50 -21.40 -39.11 17.10
CA GLY A 50 -22.36 -38.28 16.36
C GLY A 50 -23.35 -37.51 17.25
N LYS A 51 -23.05 -37.39 18.55
CA LYS A 51 -23.89 -36.75 19.56
C LYS A 51 -23.07 -35.82 20.43
N ASN A 52 -23.73 -34.82 21.00
CA ASN A 52 -23.13 -33.96 22.01
C ASN A 52 -22.98 -34.74 23.34
N PRO A 53 -21.79 -34.80 23.95
CA PRO A 53 -21.55 -35.59 25.16
C PRO A 53 -22.31 -35.10 26.41
N GLU A 54 -22.67 -33.81 26.49
CA GLU A 54 -23.39 -33.25 27.63
C GLU A 54 -24.92 -33.40 27.50
N THR A 55 -25.45 -33.15 26.29
CA THR A 55 -26.91 -33.10 26.07
C THR A 55 -27.48 -34.35 25.41
N ASN A 56 -26.62 -35.27 24.94
CA ASN A 56 -26.94 -36.47 24.18
C ASN A 56 -27.79 -36.22 22.91
N ARG A 57 -27.87 -34.95 22.47
CA ARG A 57 -28.58 -34.55 21.25
C ARG A 57 -27.72 -34.84 20.02
N PRO A 58 -28.34 -35.14 18.85
CA PRO A 58 -27.60 -35.32 17.61
C PRO A 58 -26.74 -34.10 17.29
N ASN A 59 -25.45 -34.33 17.06
CA ASN A 59 -24.50 -33.31 16.63
C ASN A 59 -23.54 -33.97 15.62
N LYS A 60 -23.80 -33.78 14.33
CA LYS A 60 -23.04 -34.46 13.28
C LYS A 60 -21.66 -33.83 13.12
N TRP A 61 -20.69 -34.70 12.81
CA TRP A 61 -19.36 -34.29 12.39
C TRP A 61 -19.43 -33.56 11.03
N ASP A 62 -18.67 -32.47 10.91
CA ASP A 62 -18.56 -31.66 9.69
C ASP A 62 -17.15 -31.09 9.54
N ASP A 63 -16.85 -30.53 8.36
CA ASP A 63 -15.54 -29.95 8.02
C ASP A 63 -15.15 -28.81 8.97
N THR A 64 -16.13 -28.10 9.54
CA THR A 64 -15.89 -27.01 10.49
C THR A 64 -15.29 -27.55 11.79
N LYS A 65 -15.87 -28.63 12.34
CA LYS A 65 -15.35 -29.29 13.54
C LYS A 65 -13.99 -29.96 13.30
N GLU A 66 -13.76 -30.44 12.09
CA GLU A 66 -12.44 -30.99 11.72
C GLU A 66 -11.36 -29.91 11.73
N LYS A 67 -11.63 -28.75 11.12
CA LYS A 67 -10.72 -27.60 11.17
C LYS A 67 -10.52 -27.07 12.59
N GLU A 68 -11.58 -27.01 13.39
CA GLU A 68 -11.50 -26.59 14.80
C GLU A 68 -10.62 -27.55 15.61
N LEU A 69 -10.81 -28.87 15.45
CA LEU A 69 -10.00 -29.89 16.13
C LEU A 69 -8.53 -29.78 15.73
N GLU A 70 -8.23 -29.62 14.44
CA GLU A 70 -6.87 -29.44 13.94
C GLU A 70 -6.22 -28.18 14.53
N GLN A 71 -6.94 -27.05 14.55
CA GLN A 71 -6.46 -25.80 15.13
C GLN A 71 -6.13 -25.94 16.62
N LEU A 72 -7.03 -26.51 17.42
CA LEU A 72 -6.80 -26.71 18.86
C LEU A 72 -5.64 -27.67 19.12
N GLN A 73 -5.53 -28.74 18.34
CA GLN A 73 -4.38 -29.66 18.44
C GLN A 73 -3.07 -28.98 18.08
N ASN A 74 -3.06 -28.09 17.09
CA ASN A 74 -1.88 -27.29 16.73
C ASN A 74 -1.48 -26.34 17.86
N ILE A 75 -2.44 -25.69 18.54
CA ILE A 75 -2.18 -24.86 19.72
C ILE A 75 -1.53 -25.68 20.84
N VAL A 76 -2.15 -26.80 21.23
CA VAL A 76 -1.65 -27.66 22.32
C VAL A 76 -0.27 -28.25 22.00
N LYS A 77 -0.04 -28.62 20.74
CA LYS A 77 1.24 -29.20 20.28
C LYS A 77 2.28 -28.16 19.87
N ARG A 78 1.96 -26.85 19.94
CA ARG A 78 2.80 -25.75 19.46
C ARG A 78 3.25 -25.94 17.99
N ILE A 79 2.34 -26.43 17.15
CA ILE A 79 2.57 -26.58 15.70
C ILE A 79 2.11 -25.31 15.01
N GLU A 80 3.06 -24.43 14.70
CA GLU A 80 2.78 -23.18 13.98
C GLU A 80 2.15 -23.47 12.60
N PRO A 81 1.10 -22.73 12.20
CA PRO A 81 0.49 -22.90 10.90
C PRO A 81 1.51 -22.59 9.79
N LYS A 82 1.57 -23.46 8.78
CA LYS A 82 2.45 -23.22 7.62
C LYS A 82 2.00 -21.96 6.90
N ASP A 83 2.85 -20.94 6.91
CA ASP A 83 2.59 -19.69 6.21
C ASP A 83 2.42 -19.97 4.70
N LYS A 84 1.36 -19.41 4.12
CA LYS A 84 1.03 -19.51 2.69
C LYS A 84 0.78 -18.11 2.16
N LEU A 85 1.18 -17.87 0.91
CA LEU A 85 0.87 -16.61 0.25
C LEU A 85 -0.65 -16.45 0.15
N PRO A 86 -1.23 -15.35 0.68
CA PRO A 86 -2.66 -15.11 0.56
C PRO A 86 -3.04 -14.82 -0.90
N THR A 87 -4.33 -14.98 -1.24
CA THR A 87 -4.86 -14.77 -2.59
C THR A 87 -4.53 -13.37 -3.15
N GLY A 88 -4.55 -12.34 -2.29
CA GLY A 88 -4.16 -10.98 -2.67
C GLY A 88 -2.69 -10.85 -3.06
N ALA A 89 -1.79 -11.51 -2.32
CA ALA A 89 -0.37 -11.56 -2.64
C ALA A 89 -0.14 -12.27 -3.98
N ILE A 90 -0.79 -13.41 -4.20
CA ILE A 90 -0.71 -14.15 -5.48
C ILE A 90 -1.18 -13.27 -6.65
N THR A 91 -2.29 -12.55 -6.48
CA THR A 91 -2.80 -11.62 -7.51
C THR A 91 -1.78 -10.55 -7.89
N HIS A 92 -1.07 -10.00 -6.90
CA HIS A 92 0.03 -9.06 -7.14
C HIS A 92 1.21 -9.72 -7.86
N LEU A 93 1.61 -10.92 -7.45
CA LEU A 93 2.71 -11.64 -8.12
C LEU A 93 2.37 -12.00 -9.57
N GLU A 94 1.11 -12.28 -9.89
CA GLU A 94 0.63 -12.43 -11.27
C GLU A 94 0.82 -11.13 -12.09
N GLU A 95 0.58 -9.96 -11.49
CA GLU A 95 0.84 -8.66 -12.13
C GLU A 95 2.33 -8.45 -12.38
N VAL A 96 3.16 -8.75 -11.38
CA VAL A 96 4.63 -8.69 -11.47
C VAL A 96 5.14 -9.62 -12.57
N PHE A 97 4.64 -10.85 -12.62
CA PHE A 97 5.00 -11.84 -13.63
C PHE A 97 4.66 -11.33 -15.03
N ARG A 98 3.42 -10.85 -15.25
CA ARG A 98 3.01 -10.26 -16.53
C ARG A 98 3.89 -9.08 -16.95
N HIS A 99 4.25 -8.24 -15.99
CA HIS A 99 5.10 -7.09 -16.29
C HIS A 99 6.52 -7.49 -16.68
N LEU A 100 7.18 -8.34 -15.88
CA LEU A 100 8.61 -8.62 -16.05
C LEU A 100 8.89 -9.72 -17.07
N PHE A 101 8.07 -10.78 -17.12
CA PHE A 101 8.23 -11.89 -18.06
C PHE A 101 7.68 -11.54 -19.44
N TRP A 102 6.40 -11.11 -19.52
CA TRP A 102 5.76 -10.79 -20.79
C TRP A 102 6.01 -9.38 -21.30
N LYS A 103 6.67 -8.51 -20.51
CA LYS A 103 6.86 -7.08 -20.82
C LYS A 103 5.53 -6.35 -21.05
N ARG A 104 4.47 -6.78 -20.36
CA ARG A 104 3.11 -6.20 -20.47
C ARG A 104 2.67 -5.61 -19.14
N ARG A 105 2.48 -4.29 -19.10
CA ARG A 105 2.02 -3.55 -17.92
C ARG A 105 0.72 -2.83 -18.24
N ARG A 106 -0.22 -2.83 -17.29
CA ARG A 106 -1.37 -1.91 -17.32
C ARG A 106 -0.89 -0.54 -16.83
N PHE A 107 -1.17 0.51 -17.60
CA PHE A 107 -0.99 1.88 -17.16
C PHE A 107 -2.14 2.24 -16.22
N LEU A 108 -1.90 2.09 -14.92
CA LEU A 108 -2.77 2.56 -13.85
C LEU A 108 -2.29 3.96 -13.45
N GLU A 109 -2.43 4.92 -14.36
CA GLU A 109 -2.25 6.32 -14.04
C GLU A 109 -3.63 6.93 -13.78
N ASN A 110 -3.81 7.52 -12.61
CA ASN A 110 -5.02 8.25 -12.27
C ASN A 110 -4.63 9.61 -11.68
N LYS A 111 -5.56 10.56 -11.76
CA LYS A 111 -5.35 11.95 -11.31
C LYS A 111 -4.82 12.06 -9.87
N TYR A 112 -5.23 11.15 -8.99
CA TYR A 112 -4.82 11.13 -7.60
C TYR A 112 -3.33 10.77 -7.44
N LEU A 113 -2.86 9.75 -8.16
CA LEU A 113 -1.46 9.34 -8.18
C LEU A 113 -0.57 10.38 -8.85
N SER A 114 -1.04 10.99 -9.95
CA SER A 114 -0.31 12.04 -10.66
C SER A 114 -0.13 13.27 -9.77
N LYS A 115 -1.18 13.72 -9.06
CA LYS A 115 -1.07 14.82 -8.07
C LYS A 115 -0.03 14.51 -7.00
N GLY A 116 -0.08 13.30 -6.43
CA GLY A 116 0.89 12.84 -5.44
C GLY A 116 2.34 12.99 -5.90
N THR A 117 2.61 12.54 -7.12
CA THR A 117 3.97 12.57 -7.71
C THR A 117 4.44 14.00 -8.01
N ILE A 118 3.56 14.84 -8.56
CA ILE A 118 3.91 16.21 -8.99
C ILE A 118 4.11 17.13 -7.78
N CYS A 119 3.30 16.96 -6.74
CA CYS A 119 3.30 17.84 -5.56
C CYS A 119 4.15 17.31 -4.39
N GLU A 120 5.05 16.35 -4.64
CA GLU A 120 5.90 15.77 -3.60
C GLU A 120 6.82 16.82 -2.96
N GLU A 121 7.42 17.70 -3.78
CA GLU A 121 8.28 18.79 -3.31
C GLU A 121 7.48 19.85 -2.53
N ASP A 122 6.29 20.22 -3.01
CA ASP A 122 5.37 21.11 -2.29
C ASP A 122 4.94 20.56 -0.93
N ALA A 123 4.77 19.25 -0.83
CA ALA A 123 4.43 18.57 0.41
C ALA A 123 5.59 18.63 1.41
N LEU A 124 6.82 18.41 0.95
CA LEU A 124 8.04 18.56 1.76
C LEU A 124 8.28 20.02 2.18
N ASP A 125 7.99 21.00 1.33
CA ASP A 125 8.06 22.41 1.67
C ASP A 125 7.08 22.77 2.78
N LEU A 126 5.83 22.29 2.69
CA LEU A 126 4.83 22.50 3.73
C LEU A 126 5.27 21.88 5.05
N LYS A 127 5.84 20.66 5.00
CA LYS A 127 6.43 19.99 6.16
C LYS A 127 7.62 20.78 6.74
N SER A 128 8.45 21.35 5.88
CA SER A 128 9.62 22.15 6.26
C SER A 128 9.23 23.42 7.01
N GLN A 129 8.13 24.07 6.60
CA GLN A 129 7.58 25.24 7.31
C GLN A 129 7.13 24.88 8.73
N ARG A 130 6.48 23.72 8.92
CA ARG A 130 5.99 23.28 10.23
C ARG A 130 7.14 22.95 11.19
N ASP A 131 8.15 22.27 10.68
CA ASP A 131 9.27 21.77 11.49
C ASP A 131 10.43 22.78 11.61
N GLU A 132 10.32 23.94 10.96
CA GLU A 132 11.38 24.94 10.83
C GLU A 132 12.72 24.33 10.38
N PHE A 133 12.65 23.36 9.48
CA PHE A 133 13.79 22.59 8.98
C PHE A 133 13.64 22.33 7.50
N PHE A 134 14.69 22.60 6.72
CA PHE A 134 14.68 22.37 5.28
C PHE A 134 14.82 20.88 4.94
N TYR A 135 13.73 20.26 4.49
CA TYR A 135 13.73 18.91 3.97
C TYR A 135 13.95 18.89 2.46
N ARG A 136 14.97 18.15 2.03
CA ARG A 136 15.28 17.89 0.62
C ARG A 136 14.58 16.64 0.14
N LYS A 137 14.02 16.71 -1.07
CA LYS A 137 13.56 15.51 -1.78
C LYS A 137 14.73 14.56 -2.01
N ASN A 138 14.49 13.27 -1.82
CA ASN A 138 15.41 12.21 -2.19
C ASN A 138 15.02 11.64 -3.56
N ASP A 139 15.92 11.72 -4.54
CA ASP A 139 15.76 11.08 -5.85
C ASP A 139 16.53 9.74 -5.96
N GLU A 140 17.26 9.33 -4.92
CA GLU A 140 18.05 8.11 -4.95
C GLU A 140 17.17 6.86 -4.81
N HIS A 141 17.34 5.94 -5.75
CA HIS A 141 16.70 4.63 -5.69
C HIS A 141 17.57 3.65 -4.88
N LEU A 142 17.05 3.23 -3.73
CA LEU A 142 17.75 2.36 -2.80
C LEU A 142 17.24 0.92 -2.93
N SER A 143 18.11 -0.05 -2.64
CA SER A 143 17.71 -1.46 -2.56
C SER A 143 18.59 -2.27 -1.61
N ASN A 144 18.06 -3.37 -1.11
CA ASN A 144 18.84 -4.43 -0.44
C ASN A 144 18.62 -5.75 -1.19
N ASP A 145 18.95 -6.89 -0.58
CA ASP A 145 18.81 -8.19 -1.24
C ASP A 145 17.37 -8.66 -1.42
N PHE A 146 16.37 -7.97 -0.87
CA PHE A 146 14.96 -8.39 -0.85
C PHE A 146 14.03 -7.36 -1.48
N ILE A 147 14.26 -6.08 -1.21
CA ILE A 147 13.34 -4.99 -1.51
C ILE A 147 14.06 -3.79 -2.12
N GLN A 148 13.28 -2.90 -2.73
CA GLN A 148 13.76 -1.69 -3.39
C GLN A 148 12.74 -0.56 -3.28
N GLY A 149 13.19 0.69 -3.31
CA GLY A 149 12.31 1.84 -3.15
C GLY A 149 13.03 3.19 -3.19
N THR A 150 12.23 4.25 -3.26
CA THR A 150 12.69 5.65 -3.25
C THR A 150 11.83 6.36 -2.21
N PRO A 151 12.29 6.47 -0.95
CA PRO A 151 11.62 7.29 0.05
C PRO A 151 11.70 8.77 -0.33
N ASP A 152 10.70 9.57 0.02
CA ASP A 152 10.66 10.99 -0.37
C ASP A 152 11.73 11.83 0.34
N ASN A 153 12.09 11.49 1.58
CA ASN A 153 13.12 12.20 2.35
C ASN A 153 13.89 11.27 3.31
N LEU A 154 15.19 11.54 3.45
CA LEU A 154 16.15 10.77 4.25
C LEU A 154 16.93 11.63 5.26
N GLN A 155 16.27 12.61 5.89
CA GLN A 155 16.90 13.52 6.86
C GLN A 155 16.20 13.44 8.22
N LYS A 156 16.96 13.38 9.32
CA LYS A 156 16.51 13.07 10.70
C LYS A 156 15.92 11.66 10.85
N LYS A 157 14.87 11.38 10.10
CA LYS A 157 14.20 10.08 9.95
C LYS A 157 13.62 9.96 8.56
N THR A 158 13.42 8.72 8.11
CA THR A 158 12.79 8.44 6.81
C THR A 158 11.39 9.03 6.77
N LYS A 159 11.03 9.77 5.71
CA LYS A 159 9.67 10.28 5.52
C LYS A 159 9.14 9.91 4.16
N ASP A 160 7.83 9.77 4.11
CA ASP A 160 7.07 9.54 2.89
C ASP A 160 5.83 10.44 2.96
N THR A 161 5.64 11.25 1.94
CA THR A 161 4.54 12.20 1.84
C THR A 161 3.40 11.58 1.03
N LYS A 162 2.18 11.98 1.38
CA LYS A 162 0.96 11.59 0.67
C LYS A 162 0.11 12.81 0.47
N THR A 163 0.07 13.29 -0.76
CA THR A 163 -0.75 14.45 -1.11
C THR A 163 -2.20 14.03 -1.32
N ASN A 164 -3.08 14.55 -0.46
CA ASN A 164 -4.52 14.33 -0.57
C ASN A 164 -5.10 15.11 -1.75
N TRP A 165 -6.18 14.58 -2.33
CA TRP A 165 -6.80 15.19 -3.50
C TRP A 165 -7.54 16.47 -3.13
N ASP A 166 -8.35 16.38 -2.09
CA ASP A 166 -9.26 17.40 -1.57
C ASP A 166 -9.26 17.40 -0.03
N LEU A 167 -9.99 18.34 0.56
CA LEU A 167 -10.10 18.47 2.01
C LEU A 167 -10.78 17.26 2.65
N GLU A 168 -11.81 16.69 2.04
CA GLU A 168 -12.52 15.52 2.60
C GLU A 168 -11.61 14.29 2.71
N SER A 169 -10.84 13.99 1.66
CA SER A 169 -9.88 12.88 1.68
C SER A 169 -8.73 13.13 2.65
N PHE A 170 -8.36 14.39 2.90
CA PHE A 170 -7.40 14.77 3.92
C PHE A 170 -7.96 14.63 5.33
N ASP A 171 -9.21 15.05 5.56
CA ASP A 171 -9.87 14.94 6.85
C ASP A 171 -10.04 13.49 7.29
N ASN A 172 -10.33 12.59 6.33
CA ASN A 172 -10.42 11.15 6.55
C ASN A 172 -9.07 10.40 6.47
N ALA A 173 -7.94 11.12 6.33
CA ALA A 173 -6.64 10.48 6.21
C ALA A 173 -6.17 9.85 7.53
N GLU A 174 -5.95 8.54 7.49
CA GLU A 174 -5.41 7.74 8.59
C GLU A 174 -4.21 6.91 8.13
N LEU A 175 -3.40 6.42 9.08
CA LEU A 175 -2.32 5.50 8.78
C LEU A 175 -2.89 4.16 8.32
N LYS A 176 -2.72 3.86 7.03
CA LYS A 176 -3.12 2.57 6.44
C LYS A 176 -1.98 1.57 6.57
N THR A 177 -2.32 0.31 6.85
CA THR A 177 -1.36 -0.82 6.94
C THR A 177 -0.44 -0.92 5.72
N LEU A 178 -0.94 -0.58 4.52
CA LEU A 178 -0.11 -0.60 3.30
C LEU A 178 1.01 0.44 3.32
N TYR A 179 0.76 1.64 3.88
CA TYR A 179 1.77 2.69 4.03
C TYR A 179 2.70 2.40 5.20
N GLU A 180 2.20 1.78 6.26
CA GLU A 180 3.03 1.29 7.36
C GLU A 180 4.09 0.30 6.86
N TRP A 181 3.69 -0.70 6.06
CA TRP A 181 4.62 -1.66 5.47
C TRP A 181 5.57 -1.02 4.45
N GLN A 182 5.12 -0.01 3.71
CA GLN A 182 5.98 0.74 2.81
C GLN A 182 7.11 1.45 3.58
N LEU A 183 6.75 2.17 4.65
CA LEU A 183 7.69 2.85 5.53
C LEU A 183 8.65 1.88 6.23
N LYS A 184 8.15 0.76 6.75
CA LYS A 184 8.97 -0.34 7.31
C LYS A 184 9.95 -0.90 6.29
N GLY A 185 9.52 -1.04 5.04
CA GLY A 185 10.40 -1.41 3.93
C GLY A 185 11.53 -0.41 3.72
N TYR A 186 11.22 0.89 3.69
CA TYR A 186 12.25 1.91 3.55
C TYR A 186 13.24 1.92 4.70
N MET A 187 12.75 1.84 5.95
CA MET A 187 13.59 1.71 7.14
C MET A 187 14.54 0.50 7.02
N TRP A 188 14.02 -0.65 6.57
CA TRP A 188 14.85 -1.83 6.37
C TRP A 188 15.90 -1.65 5.27
N ILE A 189 15.59 -0.95 4.17
CA ILE A 189 16.59 -0.65 3.14
C ILE A 189 17.71 0.21 3.71
N VAL A 190 17.39 1.31 4.41
CA VAL A 190 18.40 2.28 4.88
C VAL A 190 19.36 1.71 5.93
N HIS A 191 19.01 0.60 6.60
CA HIS A 191 19.96 -0.16 7.43
C HIS A 191 21.19 -0.65 6.65
N SER A 192 21.07 -0.82 5.32
CA SER A 192 22.16 -1.28 4.44
C SER A 192 23.06 -0.14 3.92
N TYR A 193 22.76 1.12 4.28
CA TYR A 193 23.44 2.31 3.74
C TYR A 193 24.01 3.16 4.87
N ASP A 194 25.11 3.87 4.59
CA ASP A 194 25.62 4.91 5.48
C ASP A 194 24.98 6.25 5.12
N LEU A 195 24.02 6.69 5.94
CA LEU A 195 23.22 7.89 5.73
C LEU A 195 23.35 8.78 6.98
N PRO A 196 24.41 9.60 7.07
CA PRO A 196 24.72 10.36 8.29
C PRO A 196 23.67 11.45 8.62
N GLU A 197 22.83 11.82 7.65
CA GLU A 197 21.72 12.75 7.87
C GLU A 197 20.53 12.12 8.60
N LEU A 198 20.47 10.79 8.72
CA LEU A 198 19.48 10.10 9.53
C LEU A 198 19.98 9.98 10.98
N GLU A 199 19.19 10.50 11.91
CA GLU A 199 19.38 10.32 13.35
C GLU A 199 18.87 8.94 13.81
N THR A 200 17.93 8.36 13.07
CA THR A 200 17.37 7.02 13.32
C THR A 200 17.03 6.28 12.02
N LYS A 201 17.20 4.96 12.05
CA LYS A 201 16.84 4.03 10.96
C LYS A 201 15.66 3.12 11.30
N THR A 202 15.17 3.20 12.54
CA THR A 202 14.07 2.38 13.05
C THR A 202 12.79 3.18 13.23
N GLU A 203 12.81 4.49 12.97
CA GLU A 203 11.62 5.33 12.95
C GLU A 203 11.45 6.02 11.61
N SER A 204 10.20 6.23 11.25
CA SER A 204 9.80 6.94 10.04
C SER A 204 8.53 7.74 10.27
N GLU A 205 8.22 8.64 9.35
CA GLU A 205 7.05 9.51 9.42
C GLU A 205 6.28 9.48 8.10
N LEU A 206 5.01 9.09 8.15
CA LEU A 206 4.05 9.33 7.08
C LEU A 206 3.51 10.75 7.22
N VAL A 207 3.54 11.53 6.15
CA VAL A 207 3.06 12.92 6.17
C VAL A 207 1.96 13.10 5.12
N TYR A 208 0.72 13.12 5.56
CA TYR A 208 -0.38 13.54 4.69
C TYR A 208 -0.39 15.05 4.56
N CYS A 209 -0.48 15.54 3.32
CA CYS A 209 -0.36 16.95 2.99
C CYS A 209 -1.54 17.40 2.13
N LEU A 210 -2.07 18.58 2.43
CA LEU A 210 -3.03 19.28 1.60
C LEU A 210 -2.34 20.46 0.92
N VAL A 211 -1.94 20.25 -0.34
CA VAL A 211 -1.25 21.25 -1.17
C VAL A 211 -2.03 21.48 -2.46
N ASN A 212 -1.86 22.68 -3.02
CA ASN A 212 -2.55 23.12 -4.23
C ASN A 212 -2.40 22.08 -5.34
N ALA A 213 -3.47 21.82 -6.07
CA ALA A 213 -3.35 21.05 -7.29
C ALA A 213 -2.61 21.87 -8.36
N PRO A 214 -1.75 21.22 -9.16
CA PRO A 214 -1.16 21.85 -10.33
C PRO A 214 -2.23 22.34 -11.29
N LEU A 215 -1.96 23.46 -11.99
CA LEU A 215 -2.95 24.09 -12.87
C LEU A 215 -3.51 23.12 -13.93
N HIS A 216 -2.65 22.29 -14.55
CA HIS A 216 -3.10 21.35 -15.58
C HIS A 216 -4.11 20.32 -15.05
N LEU A 217 -4.03 19.91 -13.77
CA LEU A 217 -5.02 19.01 -13.18
C LEU A 217 -6.35 19.72 -12.92
N ILE A 218 -6.32 21.00 -12.52
CA ILE A 218 -7.52 21.83 -12.36
C ILE A 218 -8.21 21.99 -13.73
N GLU A 219 -7.44 22.32 -14.77
CA GLU A 219 -7.96 22.45 -16.14
C GLU A 219 -8.50 21.12 -16.69
N ASP A 220 -7.88 19.99 -16.38
CA ASP A 220 -8.39 18.67 -16.76
C ASP A 220 -9.74 18.35 -16.11
N GLU A 221 -9.92 18.67 -14.82
CA GLU A 221 -11.21 18.50 -14.15
C GLU A 221 -12.26 19.48 -14.69
N LYS A 222 -11.88 20.73 -14.94
CA LYS A 222 -12.75 21.73 -15.57
C LYS A 222 -13.22 21.27 -16.95
N ARG A 223 -12.31 20.78 -17.80
CA ARG A 223 -12.65 20.23 -19.12
C ARG A 223 -13.58 19.02 -19.01
N ARG A 224 -13.31 18.09 -18.09
CA ARG A 224 -14.18 16.92 -17.87
C ARG A 224 -15.60 17.35 -17.48
N MET A 225 -15.71 18.31 -16.57
CA MET A 225 -16.98 18.87 -16.13
C MET A 225 -17.74 19.55 -17.28
N TRP A 226 -17.05 20.35 -18.10
CA TRP A 226 -17.61 21.00 -19.28
C TRP A 226 -18.22 19.98 -20.26
N PHE A 227 -17.50 18.88 -20.56
CA PHE A 227 -18.04 17.81 -21.40
C PHE A 227 -19.24 17.10 -20.76
N GLN A 228 -19.20 16.83 -19.46
CA GLN A 228 -20.31 16.16 -18.75
C GLN A 228 -21.59 17.00 -18.71
N MET A 229 -21.46 18.33 -18.75
CA MET A 229 -22.59 19.26 -18.78
C MET A 229 -23.11 19.53 -20.20
N GLY A 230 -22.60 18.84 -21.22
CA GLY A 230 -23.06 19.03 -22.59
C GLY A 230 -22.50 20.29 -23.26
N GLN A 231 -21.28 20.69 -22.89
CA GLN A 231 -20.56 21.83 -23.49
C GLN A 231 -21.29 23.18 -23.31
N PRO A 232 -21.60 23.58 -22.07
CA PRO A 232 -22.24 24.86 -21.81
C PRO A 232 -21.35 26.02 -22.28
N ASP A 233 -21.96 27.17 -22.55
CA ASP A 233 -21.22 28.41 -22.76
C ASP A 233 -20.74 29.01 -21.43
N ASP A 234 -19.90 30.05 -21.51
CA ASP A 234 -19.30 30.70 -20.32
C ASP A 234 -20.28 31.54 -19.50
N THR A 235 -21.54 31.68 -19.95
CA THR A 235 -22.61 32.39 -19.24
C THR A 235 -23.47 31.46 -18.38
N ASP A 236 -23.32 30.15 -18.53
CA ASP A 236 -24.04 29.15 -17.74
C ASP A 236 -23.69 29.25 -16.25
N GLU A 237 -24.67 29.64 -15.43
CA GLU A 237 -24.49 29.88 -13.99
C GLU A 237 -24.09 28.61 -13.24
N GLU A 238 -24.62 27.44 -13.65
CA GLU A 238 -24.32 26.16 -13.00
C GLU A 238 -22.87 25.74 -13.26
N PHE A 239 -22.38 25.91 -14.48
CA PHE A 239 -21.00 25.63 -14.85
C PHE A 239 -20.05 26.55 -14.08
N ARG A 240 -20.31 27.86 -14.08
CA ARG A 240 -19.51 28.84 -13.32
C ARG A 240 -19.46 28.50 -11.83
N TYR A 241 -20.60 28.13 -11.24
CA TYR A 241 -20.67 27.71 -9.84
C TYR A 241 -19.83 26.46 -9.58
N LYS A 242 -19.94 25.43 -10.42
CA LYS A 242 -19.16 24.20 -10.23
C LYS A 242 -17.66 24.40 -10.43
N VAL A 243 -17.24 25.26 -11.36
CA VAL A 243 -15.82 25.61 -11.52
C VAL A 243 -15.32 26.40 -10.31
N ALA A 244 -16.11 27.34 -9.78
CA ALA A 244 -15.77 28.03 -8.53
C ALA A 244 -15.65 27.06 -7.34
N GLN A 245 -16.49 26.02 -7.25
CA GLN A 245 -16.34 24.98 -6.24
C GLN A 245 -15.09 24.10 -6.47
N LEU A 246 -14.78 23.78 -7.73
CA LEU A 246 -13.55 23.07 -8.09
C LEU A 246 -12.31 23.83 -7.61
N GLU A 247 -12.26 25.14 -7.81
CA GLU A 247 -11.17 25.99 -7.32
C GLU A 247 -11.01 25.88 -5.80
N ARG A 248 -12.11 25.99 -5.03
CA ARG A 248 -12.08 25.84 -3.57
C ARG A 248 -11.61 24.46 -3.11
N ASN A 249 -11.95 23.43 -3.87
CA ASN A 249 -11.59 22.04 -3.54
C ASN A 249 -10.16 21.67 -3.95
N MET A 250 -9.50 22.49 -4.76
CA MET A 250 -8.19 22.17 -5.34
C MET A 250 -7.10 23.19 -5.01
N ILE A 251 -7.48 24.40 -4.57
CA ILE A 251 -6.58 25.50 -4.19
C ILE A 251 -6.76 25.78 -2.69
N PHE A 252 -5.75 25.44 -1.91
CA PHE A 252 -5.75 25.55 -0.44
C PHE A 252 -4.86 26.69 0.07
N ASP A 253 -3.99 27.24 -0.77
CA ASP A 253 -3.19 28.43 -0.51
C ASP A 253 -3.28 29.36 -1.73
N VAL A 254 -4.21 30.32 -1.67
CA VAL A 254 -4.48 31.26 -2.77
C VAL A 254 -3.27 32.16 -3.05
N SER A 255 -2.55 32.57 -2.01
CA SER A 255 -1.40 33.47 -2.17
C SER A 255 -0.27 32.78 -2.90
N LYS A 256 0.03 31.53 -2.53
CA LYS A 256 1.00 30.69 -3.25
C LYS A 256 0.54 30.43 -4.69
N PHE A 257 -0.72 30.06 -4.88
CA PHE A 257 -1.26 29.77 -6.22
C PHE A 257 -1.15 30.97 -7.18
N LYS A 258 -1.51 32.17 -6.73
CA LYS A 258 -1.38 33.40 -7.54
C LYS A 258 0.06 33.72 -7.89
N LYS A 259 1.02 33.40 -7.02
CA LYS A 259 2.44 33.61 -7.29
C LYS A 259 2.93 32.66 -8.38
N GLU A 260 2.46 31.41 -8.38
CA GLU A 260 2.82 30.39 -9.37
C GLU A 260 2.11 30.63 -10.71
N TYR A 261 0.85 31.06 -10.67
CA TYR A 261 -0.02 31.24 -11.83
C TYR A 261 -0.63 32.65 -11.86
N PRO A 262 0.17 33.71 -12.08
CA PRO A 262 -0.31 35.10 -11.99
C PRO A 262 -1.35 35.48 -13.06
N GLY A 263 -1.43 34.72 -14.15
CA GLY A 263 -2.41 34.91 -15.22
C GLY A 263 -3.69 34.09 -15.06
N TYR A 264 -3.86 33.33 -13.98
CA TYR A 264 -5.07 32.54 -13.76
C TYR A 264 -6.24 33.44 -13.36
N ASP A 265 -7.34 33.35 -14.10
CA ASP A 265 -8.57 34.09 -13.82
C ASP A 265 -9.52 33.24 -12.96
N PHE A 266 -9.78 33.70 -11.73
CA PHE A 266 -10.58 32.96 -10.77
C PHE A 266 -12.07 33.12 -11.05
N TYR A 267 -12.80 32.00 -11.05
CA TYR A 267 -14.27 32.03 -11.05
C TYR A 267 -14.82 32.49 -9.70
N ASN A 268 -14.07 32.33 -8.62
CA ASN A 268 -14.41 32.91 -7.32
C ASN A 268 -14.11 34.41 -7.24
N PRO A 269 -15.13 35.29 -7.07
CA PRO A 269 -14.91 36.72 -6.91
C PRO A 269 -14.24 37.06 -5.57
N ILE A 270 -14.50 36.27 -4.53
CA ILE A 270 -13.90 36.38 -3.20
C ILE A 270 -13.01 35.16 -2.97
N GLN A 271 -11.72 35.39 -2.74
CA GLN A 271 -10.70 34.33 -2.61
C GLN A 271 -10.19 34.17 -1.16
N ASP A 272 -11.12 34.15 -0.21
CA ASP A 272 -10.89 34.06 1.24
C ASP A 272 -10.86 32.62 1.79
N PHE A 273 -10.66 31.63 0.91
CA PHE A 273 -10.78 30.20 1.23
C PHE A 273 -9.44 29.49 1.42
N SER A 274 -8.36 30.23 1.70
CA SER A 274 -7.08 29.60 2.04
C SER A 274 -7.15 28.92 3.40
N ILE A 275 -6.51 27.76 3.51
CA ILE A 275 -6.41 27.00 4.76
C ILE A 275 -5.00 27.23 5.34
N PRO A 276 -4.87 27.66 6.62
CA PRO A 276 -3.58 27.88 7.24
C PRO A 276 -2.64 26.66 7.15
N PRO A 277 -1.31 26.84 6.96
CA PRO A 277 -0.37 25.74 6.78
C PRO A 277 -0.42 24.65 7.88
N HIS A 278 -0.58 25.05 9.14
CA HIS A 278 -0.64 24.11 10.28
C HIS A 278 -1.91 23.24 10.30
N MET A 279 -2.94 23.59 9.53
CA MET A 279 -4.17 22.78 9.36
C MET A 279 -4.12 21.88 8.12
N ARG A 280 -3.03 21.92 7.34
CA ARG A 280 -2.86 21.19 6.06
C ARG A 280 -1.89 20.01 6.15
N LEU A 281 -1.52 19.58 7.37
CA LEU A 281 -0.60 18.47 7.61
C LEU A 281 -1.15 17.51 8.67
N LYS A 282 -1.00 16.20 8.42
CA LYS A 282 -1.17 15.13 9.42
C LYS A 282 0.02 14.20 9.37
N SER A 283 0.65 13.99 10.52
CA SER A 283 1.83 13.12 10.65
C SER A 283 1.51 11.86 11.45
N PHE A 284 2.03 10.73 11.00
CA PHE A 284 1.94 9.45 11.70
C PHE A 284 3.35 8.85 11.80
N ASN A 285 3.80 8.52 13.01
CA ASN A 285 5.09 7.86 13.19
C ASN A 285 4.93 6.34 13.06
N VAL A 286 5.90 5.69 12.44
CA VAL A 286 5.96 4.23 12.30
C VAL A 286 7.33 3.75 12.73
N THR A 287 7.36 2.67 13.51
CA THR A 287 8.57 2.03 14.01
C THR A 287 8.82 0.71 13.31
N LEU A 288 10.09 0.41 13.03
CA LEU A 288 10.54 -0.89 12.51
C LEU A 288 10.97 -1.79 13.68
N THR A 289 10.48 -3.02 13.69
CA THR A 289 10.91 -4.06 14.62
C THR A 289 11.70 -5.17 13.89
N GLU A 290 12.43 -5.99 14.64
CA GLU A 290 13.10 -7.17 14.06
C GLU A 290 12.10 -8.18 13.48
N GLU A 291 10.91 -8.30 14.09
CA GLU A 291 9.87 -9.21 13.62
C GLU A 291 9.30 -8.76 12.27
N ASP A 292 9.15 -7.44 12.07
CA ASP A 292 8.77 -6.88 10.77
C ASP A 292 9.78 -7.27 9.67
N ILE A 293 11.09 -7.19 9.97
CA ILE A 293 12.15 -7.58 9.04
C ILE A 293 12.06 -9.07 8.71
N LYS A 294 11.84 -9.93 9.72
CA LYS A 294 11.65 -11.38 9.51
C LYS A 294 10.43 -11.67 8.64
N HIS A 295 9.31 -10.99 8.89
CA HIS A 295 8.10 -11.14 8.08
C HIS A 295 8.31 -10.70 6.62
N MET A 296 8.95 -9.54 6.40
CA MET A 296 9.29 -9.07 5.06
C MET A 296 10.21 -10.05 4.33
N THR A 297 11.30 -10.48 4.99
CA THR A 297 12.25 -11.46 4.46
C THR A 297 11.55 -12.75 4.06
N ARG A 298 10.70 -13.30 4.94
CA ARG A 298 9.93 -14.51 4.71
C ARG A 298 8.99 -14.37 3.52
N ARG A 299 8.14 -13.33 3.48
CA ARG A 299 7.16 -13.11 2.41
C ARG A 299 7.80 -12.87 1.05
N VAL A 300 8.88 -12.10 0.99
CA VAL A 300 9.61 -11.86 -0.25
C VAL A 300 10.27 -13.14 -0.76
N THR A 301 10.82 -13.97 0.13
CA THR A 301 11.40 -15.27 -0.25
C THR A 301 10.35 -16.20 -0.84
N MET A 302 9.19 -16.33 -0.19
CA MET A 302 8.06 -17.11 -0.71
C MET A 302 7.58 -16.59 -2.08
N ALA A 303 7.53 -15.27 -2.24
CA ALA A 303 7.14 -14.63 -3.50
C ALA A 303 8.14 -14.91 -4.63
N ARG A 304 9.46 -14.90 -4.35
CA ARG A 304 10.51 -15.28 -5.30
C ARG A 304 10.34 -16.72 -5.76
N GLU A 305 10.22 -17.65 -4.81
CA GLU A 305 10.03 -19.07 -5.12
C GLU A 305 8.81 -19.29 -6.01
N TRP A 306 7.69 -18.63 -5.69
CA TRP A 306 6.48 -18.70 -6.49
C TRP A 306 6.70 -18.17 -7.92
N LEU A 307 7.34 -17.01 -8.07
CA LEU A 307 7.62 -16.40 -9.38
C LEU A 307 8.57 -17.27 -10.23
N VAL A 308 9.62 -17.83 -9.61
CA VAL A 308 10.59 -18.73 -10.26
C VAL A 308 9.90 -20.01 -10.73
N ASN A 309 9.04 -20.61 -9.91
CA ASN A 309 8.29 -21.80 -10.30
C ASN A 309 7.34 -21.50 -11.47
N LYS A 310 6.61 -20.38 -11.41
CA LYS A 310 5.73 -19.93 -12.50
C LYS A 310 6.50 -19.66 -13.78
N GLU A 311 7.71 -19.10 -13.70
CA GLU A 311 8.59 -18.88 -14.85
C GLU A 311 8.98 -20.21 -15.50
N ARG A 312 9.40 -21.20 -14.70
CA ARG A 312 9.74 -22.55 -15.19
C ARG A 312 8.55 -23.23 -15.87
N GLU A 313 7.37 -23.18 -15.24
CA GLU A 313 6.14 -23.74 -15.81
C GLU A 313 5.78 -23.07 -17.13
N THR A 314 5.88 -21.74 -17.19
CA THR A 314 5.57 -20.96 -18.40
C THR A 314 6.56 -21.26 -19.52
N LEU A 315 7.86 -21.33 -19.22
CA LEU A 315 8.88 -21.71 -20.20
C LEU A 315 8.67 -23.14 -20.73
N LYS A 316 8.26 -24.07 -19.86
CA LYS A 316 7.90 -25.42 -20.27
C LYS A 316 6.69 -25.42 -21.21
N GLN A 317 5.63 -24.69 -20.88
CA GLN A 317 4.45 -24.55 -21.75
C GLN A 317 4.80 -23.94 -23.12
N ILE A 318 5.68 -22.95 -23.15
CA ILE A 318 6.18 -22.36 -24.40
C ILE A 318 6.95 -23.40 -25.23
N ALA A 319 7.78 -24.23 -24.58
CA ALA A 319 8.55 -25.27 -25.24
C ALA A 319 7.68 -26.43 -25.76
N ASP A 320 6.68 -26.85 -24.98
CA ASP A 320 5.74 -27.92 -25.33
C ASP A 320 4.83 -27.52 -26.50
N GLY A 321 4.61 -26.22 -26.71
CA GLY A 321 3.85 -25.66 -27.81
C GLY A 321 2.37 -26.07 -27.80
N TRP A 322 1.72 -26.00 -28.96
CA TRP A 322 0.37 -26.53 -29.11
C TRP A 322 0.44 -28.04 -29.31
N GLN A 323 0.32 -28.82 -28.23
CA GLN A 323 0.11 -30.26 -28.37
C GLN A 323 -1.31 -30.49 -28.91
N ARG A 324 -1.42 -30.83 -30.20
CA ARG A 324 -2.67 -31.34 -30.77
C ARG A 324 -2.86 -32.76 -30.22
N ASN A 325 -3.87 -32.95 -29.38
CA ASN A 325 -4.38 -34.28 -29.12
C ASN A 325 -4.91 -34.81 -30.46
N ASN A 326 -4.19 -35.77 -31.06
CA ASN A 326 -4.62 -36.49 -32.25
C ASN A 326 -5.81 -37.39 -31.93
#